data_AF-A0A6J6E962-F1
#
_entry.id   AF-A0A6J6E962-F1
#
_cell.length_a   1.000
_cell.length_b   1.000
_cell.length_c   1.000
_cell.angle_alpha   90.00
_cell.angle_beta   90.00
_cell.angle_gamma   90.00
#
_symmetry.space_group_name_H-M   'P 1'
#
loop_
_entity.id
_entity.type
_entity.pdbx_description
1 polymer ?
#
loop_
_entity_poly.entity_id
_entity_poly.type
_entity_poly.pdbx_seq_one_letter_code
_entity_poly.pdbx_strand_id
1 'polypeptide(L)' 'MQALCNAVDESLSIDNLAELGSKLQLPQGWSYRTRILDEDLIVDTSDHFATVVQDEKENTYTLPY' A
#
# COMPACT_ATOMS: atom_id res chain seq x y z
N MET A 1 7.56 -3.22 -3.88
CA MET A 1 7.20 -3.98 -2.66
C MET A 1 5.88 -3.47 -2.11
N GLN A 2 5.11 -4.32 -1.45
CA GLN A 2 3.90 -3.93 -0.72
C GLN A 2 4.00 -4.60 0.66
N ALA A 3 3.86 -3.84 1.74
CA ALA A 3 4.02 -4.35 3.10
C ALA A 3 2.89 -3.84 4.00
N LEU A 4 2.21 -4.78 4.66
CA LEU A 4 1.21 -4.52 5.68
C LEU A 4 1.88 -4.50 7.06
N CYS A 5 1.57 -3.49 7.88
CA CYS A 5 2.01 -3.39 9.26
C CYS A 5 0.80 -3.44 10.21
N ASN A 6 0.84 -4.30 11.22
CA ASN A 6 -0.21 -4.40 12.25
C ASN A 6 0.24 -3.85 13.61
N ALA A 7 1.40 -3.18 13.68
CA ALA A 7 1.90 -2.61 14.94
C ALA A 7 1.10 -1.39 15.41
N VAL A 8 0.56 -0.60 14.47
CA VAL A 8 -0.26 0.59 14.77
C VAL A 8 -1.74 0.24 14.92
N ASP A 9 -2.20 -0.79 14.20
CA ASP A 9 -3.58 -1.29 14.23
C ASP A 9 -3.57 -2.82 14.20
N GLU A 10 -3.71 -3.45 15.37
CA GLU A 10 -3.72 -4.91 15.50
C GLU A 10 -4.91 -5.57 14.79
N SER A 11 -5.96 -4.80 14.47
CA SER A 11 -7.11 -5.31 13.72
C SER A 11 -6.83 -5.41 12.22
N LEU A 12 -5.72 -4.83 11.72
CA LEU A 12 -5.39 -4.84 10.30
C LEU A 12 -4.95 -6.23 9.84
N SER A 13 -5.57 -6.71 8.77
CA SER A 13 -5.26 -7.99 8.15
C SER A 13 -5.39 -7.91 6.64
N ILE A 14 -4.90 -8.93 5.93
CA ILE A 14 -5.04 -9.01 4.47
C ILE A 14 -6.53 -9.02 4.07
N ASP A 15 -7.38 -9.69 4.86
CA ASP A 15 -8.80 -9.87 4.56
C ASP A 15 -9.61 -8.57 4.64
N ASN A 16 -9.19 -7.60 5.47
CA ASN A 16 -9.91 -6.34 5.66
C ASN A 16 -9.25 -5.13 4.97
N LEU A 17 -8.25 -5.36 4.11
CA LEU A 17 -7.57 -4.28 3.38
C LEU A 17 -8.53 -3.39 2.59
N ALA A 18 -9.60 -3.94 2.03
CA ALA A 18 -10.58 -3.15 1.26
C ALA A 18 -11.23 -2.03 2.09
N GLU A 19 -11.31 -2.20 3.42
CA GLU A 19 -11.88 -1.21 4.34
C GLU A 19 -10.87 -0.14 4.75
N LEU A 20 -9.57 -0.40 4.60
CA LEU A 20 -8.48 0.47 5.06
C LEU A 20 -8.60 1.88 4.48
N GLY A 21 -9.00 2.01 3.21
CA GLY A 21 -9.13 3.32 2.54
C GLY A 21 -10.07 4.30 3.27
N SER A 22 -11.06 3.80 4.01
CA SER A 22 -11.96 4.65 4.82
C SER A 22 -11.35 5.14 6.13
N LYS A 23 -10.27 4.49 6.58
CA LYS A 23 -9.54 4.79 7.81
C LYS A 23 -8.34 5.72 7.55
N LEU A 24 -7.84 5.75 6.31
CA LEU A 24 -6.65 6.51 5.94
C LEU A 24 -6.89 8.03 5.89
N GLN A 25 -5.93 8.79 6.42
CA GLN A 25 -5.89 10.25 6.27
C GLN A 25 -5.18 10.63 4.97
N LEU A 26 -5.86 10.41 3.84
CA LEU A 26 -5.29 10.63 2.51
C LEU A 26 -5.12 12.12 2.18
N PRO A 27 -3.99 12.54 1.57
CA PRO A 27 -3.85 13.89 1.04
C PRO A 27 -4.87 14.19 -0.07
N GLN A 28 -5.11 15.47 -0.33
CA GLN A 28 -6.04 15.88 -1.39
C GLN A 28 -5.64 15.29 -2.74
N GLY A 29 -6.60 14.66 -3.43
CA GLY A 29 -6.41 14.04 -4.74
C GLY A 29 -5.89 12.60 -4.70
N TRP A 30 -5.65 12.04 -3.52
CA TRP A 30 -5.22 10.65 -3.36
C TRP A 30 -6.42 9.71 -3.20
N SER A 31 -6.23 8.47 -3.62
CA SER A 31 -7.20 7.40 -3.44
C SER A 31 -6.49 6.11 -3.06
N TYR A 32 -7.16 5.30 -2.25
CA TYR A 32 -6.70 3.98 -1.87
C TYR A 32 -7.54 2.92 -2.60
N ARG A 33 -6.90 1.83 -3.02
CA ARG A 33 -7.58 0.68 -3.63
C ARG A 33 -6.84 -0.61 -3.30
N THR A 34 -7.58 -1.70 -3.27
CA THR A 34 -7.04 -3.06 -3.24
C THR A 34 -7.23 -3.73 -4.60
N ARG A 35 -6.41 -4.74 -4.88
CA ARG A 35 -6.63 -5.66 -6.01
C ARG A 35 -6.06 -7.02 -5.67
N ILE A 36 -6.69 -8.06 -6.20
CA ILE A 36 -6.08 -9.38 -6.30
C ILE A 36 -5.26 -9.36 -7.59
N LEU A 37 -4.06 -9.91 -7.54
CA LEU A 37 -3.18 -9.98 -8.69
C LEU A 37 -3.41 -11.29 -9.44
N ASP A 38 -3.64 -11.21 -10.75
CA ASP A 38 -3.72 -12.38 -11.62
C ASP A 38 -2.32 -12.91 -12.03
N GLU A 39 -1.29 -12.08 -11.83
CA GLU A 39 0.12 -12.35 -12.13
C GLU A 39 1.05 -11.66 -11.12
N ASP A 40 2.32 -12.06 -11.08
CA ASP A 40 3.29 -11.49 -10.14
C ASP A 40 3.49 -9.98 -10.34
N LEU A 41 3.45 -9.22 -9.23
CA LEU A 41 3.78 -7.81 -9.26
C LEU A 41 5.30 -7.62 -9.36
N ILE A 42 5.76 -7.26 -10.55
CA ILE A 42 7.15 -6.86 -10.78
C ILE A 42 7.28 -5.35 -10.53
N VAL A 43 8.17 -4.98 -9.62
CA VAL A 43 8.58 -3.58 -9.38
C VAL A 43 10.08 -3.49 -9.61
N ASP A 44 10.46 -3.27 -10.87
CA ASP A 44 11.84 -2.99 -11.23
C ASP A 44 12.08 -1.48 -11.13
N THR A 45 13.13 -1.10 -10.42
CA THR A 45 13.56 0.30 -10.25
C THR A 45 15.08 0.39 -10.50
N SER A 46 15.62 -0.48 -11.34
CA SER A 46 17.07 -0.55 -11.57
C SER A 46 17.60 0.63 -12.39
N ASP A 47 16.73 1.26 -13.20
CA ASP A 47 17.05 2.37 -14.09
C ASP A 47 16.38 3.72 -13.70
N HIS A 48 15.56 3.73 -12.65
CA HIS A 48 14.91 4.93 -12.13
C HIS A 48 14.77 4.92 -10.61
N PHE A 49 14.49 6.08 -10.02
CA PHE A 49 14.29 6.17 -8.58
C PHE A 49 13.07 5.33 -8.15
N ALA A 50 13.26 4.54 -7.09
CA ALA A 50 12.15 3.91 -6.39
C ALA A 50 11.38 4.95 -5.57
N THR A 51 10.06 5.01 -5.74
CA THR A 51 9.20 5.83 -4.89
C THR A 51 8.46 4.94 -3.92
N VAL A 52 8.78 5.12 -2.64
CA VAL A 52 8.19 4.38 -1.54
C VAL A 52 7.33 5.33 -0.74
N VAL A 53 6.04 5.02 -0.62
CA VAL A 53 5.08 5.79 0.16
C VAL A 53 4.73 4.99 1.41
N GLN A 54 4.68 5.65 2.56
CA GLN A 54 4.23 5.06 3.82
C GLN A 54 3.02 5.85 4.34
N ASP A 55 1.99 5.13 4.78
CA ASP A 55 0.81 5.73 5.42
C ASP A 55 0.99 5.86 6.95
N GLU A 56 0.02 6.47 7.62
CA GLU A 56 0.03 6.67 9.08
C GLU A 56 -0.19 5.39 9.88
N LYS A 57 -0.48 4.26 9.22
CA LYS A 57 -0.55 2.92 9.79
C LYS A 57 0.73 2.11 9.55
N GLU A 58 1.77 2.78 9.04
CA GLU A 58 3.08 2.23 8.67
C GLU A 58 3.05 1.22 7.52
N ASN A 59 1.95 1.10 6.78
CA ASN A 59 1.94 0.28 5.57
C ASN A 59 2.76 0.97 4.49
N THR A 60 3.48 0.17 3.70
CA THR A 60 4.42 0.67 2.69
C THR A 60 4.01 0.21 1.30
N TYR A 61 4.02 1.16 0.36
CA TYR A 61 3.59 0.96 -1.02
C TYR A 61 4.69 1.39 -2.00
N THR A 62 5.05 0.51 -2.94
CA THR A 62 5.89 0.85 -4.11
C THR A 62 5.13 0.49 -5.37
N LEU A 63 4.86 1.48 -6.21
CA LEU A 63 4.21 1.26 -7.51
C LEU A 63 5.28 1.12 -8.60
N PRO A 64 5.10 0.19 -9.55
CA PRO A 64 5.82 0.24 -10.82
C PRO A 64 5.33 1.44 -11.64
N TYR A 65 6.24 2.11 -12.33
CA TYR A 65 5.92 3.20 -13.26
C TYR A 65 5.35 2.68 -14.57
#